data_AF-A0A642ULJ3-F1
#
_entry.id   AF-A0A642ULJ3-F1
#
_cell.length_a   1.000
_cell.length_b   1.000
_cell.length_c   1.000
_cell.angle_alpha   90.00
_cell.angle_beta   90.00
_cell.angle_gamma   90.00
#
_symmetry.space_group_name_H-M   'P 1'
#
loop_
_entity.id
_entity.type
_entity.pdbx_description
1 polymer ?
#
loop_
_entity_poly.entity_id
_entity_poly.type
_entity_poly.pdbx_seq_one_letter_code
_entity_poly.pdbx_strand_id
1 'polypeptide(L)'
;MWPFTREKQTEEVTADLAPEVQQFFHDANPEQSNQSILEMTPHQQRVNQVLAKHADYSSELDEYRRKNRPQLVCQINCAELQEQVSKCFKEAKYWSTDPCREQIDRAKQCATLTSDALKRMHYSDCYSVKQCDAIRFIIDRAFVNNFGRYGDEGSEDAIAKFNQELDSYFNQVWK
;
A
#
# COMPACT_ATOMS: atom_id res chain seq x y z
N MET A 1 -30.16 14.03 11.89
CA MET A 1 -30.23 15.10 10.88
C MET A 1 -29.22 16.16 11.30
N TRP A 2 -28.03 16.18 10.70
CA TRP A 2 -26.96 17.13 11.02
C TRP A 2 -27.20 18.46 10.31
N PRO A 3 -27.08 19.64 10.95
CA PRO A 3 -27.41 20.91 10.34
C PRO A 3 -26.14 21.66 9.90
N PHE A 4 -25.45 21.19 8.86
CA PHE A 4 -24.36 21.95 8.22
C PHE A 4 -24.42 21.84 6.69
N THR A 5 -25.57 22.16 6.12
CA THR A 5 -25.70 22.43 4.68
C THR A 5 -26.20 23.86 4.50
N ARG A 6 -25.27 24.80 4.49
CA ARG A 6 -25.35 26.03 3.69
C ARG A 6 -23.93 26.34 3.22
N GLU A 7 -23.62 25.89 2.01
CA GLU A 7 -22.53 26.43 1.22
C GLU A 7 -22.78 27.93 1.03
N LYS A 8 -22.03 28.75 1.75
CA LYS A 8 -21.67 30.08 1.30
C LYS A 8 -20.18 30.06 1.08
N GLN A 9 -19.78 30.39 -0.15
CA GLN A 9 -18.39 30.49 -0.56
C GLN A 9 -17.64 31.39 0.43
N THR A 10 -16.53 30.88 0.96
CA THR A 10 -15.71 31.53 1.98
C THR A 10 -15.24 32.93 1.56
N GLU A 11 -15.20 33.19 0.25
CA GLU A 11 -14.81 34.47 -0.37
C GLU A 11 -15.78 35.63 -0.06
N GLU A 12 -17.09 35.37 0.09
CA GLU A 12 -18.07 36.43 0.39
C GLU A 12 -17.97 36.94 1.85
N VAL A 13 -17.44 36.13 2.76
CA VAL A 13 -17.38 36.47 4.20
C VAL A 13 -16.13 37.29 4.54
N THR A 14 -15.07 37.17 3.74
CA THR A 14 -13.79 37.82 4.01
C THR A 14 -13.74 39.30 3.65
N ALA A 15 -14.62 39.79 2.78
CA ALA A 15 -14.58 41.18 2.29
C ALA A 15 -14.91 42.25 3.37
N ASP A 16 -15.67 41.88 4.40
CA ASP A 16 -16.14 42.79 5.45
C ASP A 16 -15.31 42.72 6.76
N LEU A 17 -14.25 41.91 6.79
CA LEU A 17 -13.42 41.72 7.98
C LEU A 17 -12.27 42.74 8.03
N ALA A 18 -11.90 43.16 9.25
CA ALA A 18 -10.75 44.01 9.48
C ALA A 18 -9.46 43.37 8.89
N PRO A 19 -8.50 44.17 8.40
CA PRO A 19 -7.32 43.65 7.67
C PRO A 19 -6.54 42.59 8.46
N GLU A 20 -6.41 42.79 9.77
CA GLU A 20 -5.72 41.88 10.70
C GLU A 20 -6.40 40.51 10.80
N VAL A 21 -7.73 40.48 10.67
CA VAL A 21 -8.55 39.25 10.72
C VAL A 21 -8.54 38.55 9.36
N GLN A 22 -8.55 39.30 8.25
CA GLN A 22 -8.35 38.73 6.92
C GLN A 22 -6.99 38.03 6.81
N GLN A 23 -5.95 38.66 7.35
CA GLN A 23 -4.60 38.08 7.41
C GLN A 23 -4.59 36.79 8.24
N PHE A 24 -5.25 36.77 9.40
CA PHE A 24 -5.40 35.56 10.20
C PHE A 24 -6.10 34.43 9.45
N PHE A 25 -7.17 34.70 8.69
CA PHE A 25 -7.83 33.67 7.87
C PHE A 25 -7.01 33.22 6.68
N HIS A 26 -6.16 34.10 6.13
CA HIS A 26 -5.22 33.75 5.07
C HIS A 26 -4.08 32.86 5.60
N ASP A 27 -3.55 33.18 6.79
CA ASP A 27 -2.47 32.42 7.46
C ASP A 27 -2.97 31.11 8.08
N ALA A 28 -4.21 31.08 8.56
CA ALA A 28 -4.86 29.90 9.12
C ALA A 28 -5.59 29.06 8.07
N ASN A 29 -5.53 29.43 6.78
CA ASN A 29 -6.20 28.69 5.72
C ASN A 29 -5.46 27.36 5.48
N PRO A 30 -6.05 26.20 5.81
CA PRO A 30 -5.38 24.91 5.62
C PRO A 30 -5.15 24.57 4.14
N GLU A 31 -5.76 25.30 3.21
CA GLU A 31 -5.57 25.08 1.77
C GLU A 31 -4.24 25.61 1.22
N GLN A 32 -3.65 26.65 1.82
CA GLN A 32 -2.33 27.17 1.40
C GLN A 32 -1.16 26.53 2.17
N SER A 33 -1.40 26.09 3.41
CA SER A 33 -0.43 25.36 4.23
C SER A 33 -0.09 23.96 3.69
N ASN A 34 -0.98 23.36 2.88
CA ASN A 34 -0.79 22.00 2.35
C ASN A 34 -0.08 21.91 0.98
N GLN A 35 0.27 23.02 0.33
CA GLN A 35 0.93 22.98 -0.98
C GLN A 35 2.45 22.75 -0.90
N SER A 36 3.07 22.83 0.28
CA SER A 36 4.54 22.84 0.45
C SER A 36 5.12 21.64 1.22
N ILE A 37 4.30 20.71 1.74
CA ILE A 37 4.77 19.61 2.63
C ILE A 37 4.83 18.24 1.90
N LEU A 38 4.35 18.14 0.66
CA LEU A 38 4.34 16.91 -0.10
C LEU A 38 4.87 17.15 -1.52
N GLU A 39 6.19 17.15 -1.70
CA GLU A 39 6.72 16.78 -3.01
C GLU A 39 6.23 15.36 -3.32
N MET A 40 5.20 15.25 -4.16
CA MET A 40 4.70 13.96 -4.60
C MET A 40 5.85 13.19 -5.25
N THR A 41 6.09 11.97 -4.76
CA THR A 41 7.14 11.11 -5.33
C THR A 41 6.90 10.89 -6.82
N PRO A 42 7.95 10.65 -7.64
CA PRO A 42 7.79 10.34 -9.06
C PRO A 42 6.78 9.19 -9.32
N HIS A 43 6.74 8.20 -8.42
CA HIS A 43 5.78 7.10 -8.47
C HIS A 43 4.34 7.57 -8.24
N GLN A 44 4.09 8.41 -7.23
CA GLN A 44 2.76 8.95 -6.96
C GLN A 44 2.28 9.86 -8.12
N GLN A 45 3.16 10.67 -8.69
CA GLN A 45 2.84 11.49 -9.86
C GLN A 45 2.40 10.61 -11.04
N ARG A 46 3.13 9.51 -11.30
CA ARG A 46 2.81 8.56 -12.36
C ARG A 46 1.46 7.88 -12.13
N VAL A 47 1.19 7.42 -10.91
CA VAL A 47 -0.09 6.83 -10.52
C VAL A 47 -1.23 7.80 -10.82
N ASN A 48 -1.13 9.04 -10.35
CA ASN A 48 -2.18 10.05 -10.56
C ASN A 48 -2.40 10.36 -12.05
N GLN A 49 -1.33 10.45 -12.85
CA GLN A 49 -1.43 10.64 -14.31
C GLN A 49 -2.17 9.49 -15.00
N VAL A 50 -1.96 8.25 -14.57
CA VAL A 50 -2.61 7.08 -15.16
C VAL A 50 -4.07 7.00 -14.69
N LEU A 51 -4.33 7.24 -13.41
CA LEU A 51 -5.69 7.25 -12.87
C LEU A 51 -6.59 8.31 -13.51
N ALA A 52 -6.04 9.49 -13.82
CA ALA A 52 -6.78 10.53 -14.53
C ALA A 52 -7.28 10.09 -15.92
N LYS A 53 -6.64 9.10 -16.55
CA LYS A 53 -7.05 8.53 -17.84
C LYS A 53 -8.08 7.39 -17.71
N HIS A 54 -8.21 6.82 -16.52
CA HIS A 54 -9.04 5.65 -16.21
C HIS A 54 -10.08 5.96 -15.13
N ALA A 55 -10.64 7.18 -15.14
CA ALA A 55 -11.59 7.65 -14.14
C ALA A 55 -12.99 6.98 -14.23
N ASP A 56 -13.17 6.04 -15.17
CA ASP A 56 -14.45 5.36 -15.36
C ASP A 56 -14.72 4.36 -14.22
N TYR A 57 -15.89 4.50 -13.64
CA TYR A 57 -16.37 3.60 -12.59
C TYR A 57 -16.58 2.18 -13.12
N SER A 58 -16.10 1.18 -12.37
CA SER A 58 -16.36 -0.24 -12.64
C SER A 58 -16.79 -0.97 -11.37
N SER A 59 -18.03 -1.46 -11.35
CA SER A 59 -18.57 -2.25 -10.23
C SER A 59 -17.81 -3.57 -10.03
N GLU A 60 -17.31 -4.17 -11.11
CA GLU A 60 -16.47 -5.37 -11.08
C GLU A 60 -15.15 -5.09 -10.34
N LEU A 61 -14.48 -3.97 -10.66
CA LEU A 61 -13.24 -3.58 -10.00
C LEU A 61 -13.46 -3.30 -8.51
N ASP A 62 -14.56 -2.64 -8.15
CA ASP A 62 -14.93 -2.37 -6.77
C ASP A 62 -15.20 -3.64 -5.96
N GLU A 63 -15.93 -4.59 -6.54
CA GLU A 63 -16.15 -5.89 -5.92
C GLU A 63 -14.82 -6.65 -5.78
N TYR A 64 -13.98 -6.62 -6.80
CA TYR A 64 -12.66 -7.24 -6.78
C TYR A 64 -11.77 -6.66 -5.67
N ARG A 65 -11.66 -5.32 -5.56
CA ARG A 65 -10.86 -4.65 -4.51
C ARG A 65 -11.39 -4.95 -3.10
N ARG A 66 -12.71 -5.07 -2.94
CA ARG A 66 -13.32 -5.46 -1.66
C ARG A 66 -13.00 -6.91 -1.27
N LYS A 67 -13.00 -7.82 -2.23
CA LYS A 67 -12.64 -9.23 -2.01
C LYS A 67 -11.13 -9.42 -1.82
N ASN A 68 -10.30 -8.66 -2.53
CA ASN A 68 -8.85 -8.80 -2.55
C ASN A 68 -8.17 -7.60 -1.87
N ARG A 69 -8.53 -7.32 -0.62
CA ARG A 69 -7.90 -6.25 0.18
C ARG A 69 -6.40 -6.53 0.36
N PRO A 70 -5.55 -5.50 0.54
CA PRO A 70 -4.11 -5.69 0.74
C PRO A 70 -3.76 -6.72 1.82
N GLN A 71 -4.51 -6.75 2.92
CA GLN A 71 -4.32 -7.70 4.01
C GLN A 71 -4.55 -9.15 3.56
N LEU A 72 -5.61 -9.40 2.79
CA LEU A 72 -5.91 -10.74 2.29
C LEU A 72 -4.90 -11.18 1.24
N VAL A 73 -4.50 -10.27 0.35
CA VAL A 73 -3.44 -10.55 -0.64
C VAL A 73 -2.14 -10.94 0.06
N CYS A 74 -1.74 -10.20 1.09
CA CYS A 74 -0.58 -10.53 1.90
C CYS A 74 -0.70 -11.93 2.54
N GLN A 75 -1.86 -12.27 3.10
CA GLN A 75 -2.12 -13.61 3.64
C GLN A 75 -1.99 -14.70 2.57
N ILE A 76 -2.51 -14.46 1.36
CA ILE A 76 -2.46 -15.41 0.25
C ILE A 76 -1.00 -15.63 -0.19
N ASN A 77 -0.24 -14.56 -0.45
CA ASN A 77 1.15 -14.66 -0.90
C ASN A 77 2.04 -15.34 0.16
N CYS A 78 1.76 -15.15 1.46
CA CYS A 78 2.52 -15.77 2.54
C CYS A 78 1.93 -17.09 3.06
N ALA A 79 0.91 -17.64 2.40
CA ALA A 79 0.17 -18.81 2.89
C ALA A 79 1.06 -20.05 3.06
N GLU A 80 2.04 -20.25 2.19
CA GLU A 80 2.96 -21.40 2.29
C GLU A 80 3.84 -21.32 3.54
N LEU A 81 4.32 -20.14 3.92
CA LEU A 81 5.09 -19.96 5.15
C LEU A 81 4.20 -20.11 6.39
N GLN A 82 2.95 -19.65 6.33
CA GLN A 82 1.97 -19.88 7.39
C GLN A 82 1.67 -21.38 7.57
N GLU A 83 1.65 -22.14 6.48
CA GLU A 83 1.52 -23.60 6.53
C GLU A 83 2.72 -24.25 7.23
N GLN A 84 3.95 -23.77 6.99
CA GLN A 84 5.16 -24.26 7.68
C GLN A 84 5.10 -24.02 9.20
N VAL A 85 4.57 -22.87 9.63
CA VAL A 85 4.31 -22.61 11.05
C VAL A 85 3.33 -23.65 11.61
N SER A 86 2.24 -23.92 10.91
CA SER A 86 1.25 -24.92 11.33
C SER A 86 1.84 -26.33 11.42
N LYS A 87 2.68 -26.72 10.45
CA LYS A 87 3.38 -28.01 10.45
C LYS A 87 4.33 -28.12 11.64
N CYS A 88 5.13 -27.08 11.90
CA CYS A 88 6.02 -27.06 13.05
C CYS A 88 5.26 -27.24 14.38
N PHE A 89 4.14 -26.54 14.58
CA PHE A 89 3.34 -26.70 15.81
C PHE A 89 2.78 -28.11 16.00
N LYS A 90 2.50 -28.84 14.91
CA LYS A 90 2.05 -30.24 14.97
C LYS A 90 3.18 -31.20 15.36
N GLU A 91 4.41 -30.88 14.99
CA GLU A 91 5.60 -31.72 15.21
C GLU A 91 6.37 -31.34 16.47
N ALA A 92 6.09 -30.16 17.04
CA ALA A 92 6.73 -29.62 18.22
C ALA A 92 6.61 -30.57 19.42
N LYS A 93 7.75 -31.01 19.94
CA LYS A 93 7.83 -31.78 21.19
C LYS A 93 7.77 -30.84 22.39
N TYR A 94 7.14 -31.31 23.47
CA TYR A 94 6.86 -30.57 24.72
C TYR A 94 8.08 -29.95 25.45
N TRP A 95 9.31 -30.29 25.05
CA TRP A 95 10.55 -29.93 25.77
C TRP A 95 11.34 -28.77 25.16
N SER A 96 10.93 -28.22 24.01
CA SER A 96 11.56 -27.03 23.43
C SER A 96 10.88 -25.76 23.93
N THR A 97 11.67 -24.75 24.28
CA THR A 97 11.18 -23.44 24.75
C THR A 97 10.54 -22.61 23.64
N ASP A 98 10.95 -22.78 22.38
CA ASP A 98 10.33 -22.12 21.22
C ASP A 98 10.63 -22.86 19.90
N PRO A 99 10.04 -24.05 19.68
CA PRO A 99 10.40 -24.94 18.57
C PRO A 99 10.10 -24.38 17.18
N CYS A 100 9.23 -23.37 17.08
CA CYS A 100 8.71 -22.86 15.81
C CYS A 100 9.06 -21.39 15.54
N ARG A 101 9.97 -20.81 16.34
CA ARG A 101 10.37 -19.41 16.23
C ARG A 101 10.81 -19.03 14.83
N GLU A 102 11.64 -19.86 14.21
CA GLU A 102 12.20 -19.60 12.90
C GLU A 102 11.11 -19.50 11.82
N GLN A 103 10.18 -20.45 11.79
CA GLN A 103 9.06 -20.45 10.84
C GLN A 103 8.15 -19.23 11.08
N ILE A 104 7.92 -18.87 12.34
CA ILE A 104 7.13 -17.69 12.71
C ILE A 104 7.80 -16.41 12.21
N ASP A 105 9.11 -16.28 12.42
CA ASP A 105 9.86 -15.08 12.04
C ASP A 105 9.90 -14.92 10.51
N ARG A 106 10.10 -16.01 9.76
CA ARG A 106 10.02 -16.00 8.29
C ARG A 106 8.62 -15.63 7.79
N ALA A 107 7.56 -16.19 8.38
CA ALA A 107 6.18 -15.86 8.01
C ALA A 107 5.84 -14.38 8.29
N LYS A 108 6.34 -13.82 9.40
CA LYS A 108 6.21 -12.39 9.71
C LYS A 108 6.98 -11.53 8.71
N GLN A 109 8.21 -11.91 8.38
CA GLN A 109 9.02 -11.18 7.40
C GLN A 109 8.36 -11.15 6.03
N CYS A 110 7.81 -12.28 5.56
CA CYS A 110 7.02 -12.32 4.33
C CYS A 110 5.83 -11.33 4.40
N ALA A 111 5.10 -11.32 5.51
CA ALA A 111 3.93 -10.47 5.65
C ALA A 111 4.29 -8.98 5.63
N THR A 112 5.38 -8.58 6.31
CA THR A 112 5.89 -7.21 6.31
C THR A 112 6.34 -6.80 4.90
N LEU A 113 7.21 -7.58 4.27
CA LEU A 113 7.75 -7.27 2.93
C LEU A 113 6.64 -7.19 1.88
N THR A 114 5.69 -8.12 1.90
CA THR A 114 4.56 -8.13 0.97
C THR A 114 3.63 -6.94 1.21
N SER A 115 3.33 -6.60 2.47
CA SER A 115 2.52 -5.44 2.81
C SER A 115 3.17 -4.14 2.31
N ASP A 116 4.46 -3.97 2.50
CA ASP A 116 5.18 -2.77 2.08
C ASP A 116 5.32 -2.72 0.56
N ALA A 117 5.53 -3.85 -0.11
CA ALA A 117 5.51 -3.95 -1.56
C ALA A 117 4.14 -3.57 -2.15
N LEU A 118 3.03 -4.01 -1.55
CA LEU A 118 1.68 -3.64 -2.00
C LEU A 118 1.45 -2.13 -1.90
N LYS A 119 1.94 -1.48 -0.84
CA LYS A 119 1.90 -0.03 -0.70
C LYS A 119 2.76 0.66 -1.76
N ARG A 120 4.02 0.22 -1.92
CA ARG A 120 4.98 0.76 -2.90
C ARG A 120 4.46 0.68 -4.33
N MET A 121 3.77 -0.42 -4.66
CA MET A 121 3.17 -0.65 -5.97
C MET A 121 1.79 -0.01 -6.14
N HIS A 122 1.30 0.75 -5.14
CA HIS A 122 -0.02 1.39 -5.13
C HIS A 122 -1.17 0.41 -5.42
N TYR A 123 -1.09 -0.81 -4.87
CA TYR A 123 -2.06 -1.87 -5.15
C TYR A 123 -3.52 -1.45 -4.86
N SER A 124 -3.76 -0.71 -3.78
CA SER A 124 -5.10 -0.21 -3.44
C SER A 124 -5.71 0.69 -4.51
N ASP A 125 -4.88 1.31 -5.34
CA ASP A 125 -5.27 2.28 -6.36
C ASP A 125 -5.38 1.63 -7.76
N CYS A 126 -5.13 0.33 -7.92
CA CYS A 126 -5.10 -0.33 -9.23
C CYS A 126 -6.39 -0.12 -10.06
N TYR A 127 -6.29 0.37 -11.29
CA TYR A 127 -7.44 0.84 -12.09
C TYR A 127 -8.19 -0.26 -12.86
N SER A 128 -7.72 -1.50 -12.84
CA SER A 128 -8.42 -2.64 -13.45
C SER A 128 -8.05 -3.94 -12.75
N VAL A 129 -8.95 -4.94 -12.79
CA VAL A 129 -8.71 -6.28 -12.21
C VAL A 129 -7.39 -6.86 -12.71
N LYS A 130 -7.13 -6.75 -14.02
CA LYS A 130 -5.89 -7.20 -14.67
C LYS A 130 -4.65 -6.53 -14.07
N GLN A 131 -4.71 -5.23 -13.81
CA GLN A 131 -3.59 -4.51 -13.19
C GLN A 131 -3.38 -4.95 -11.74
N CYS A 132 -4.47 -5.11 -10.97
CA CYS A 132 -4.40 -5.60 -9.60
C CYS A 132 -3.75 -7.00 -9.54
N ASP A 133 -4.18 -7.93 -10.41
CA ASP A 133 -3.59 -9.27 -10.52
C ASP A 133 -2.12 -9.22 -10.93
N ALA A 134 -1.75 -8.33 -11.87
CA ALA A 134 -0.36 -8.15 -12.28
C ALA A 134 0.53 -7.69 -11.11
N ILE A 135 0.07 -6.72 -10.31
CA ILE A 135 0.79 -6.26 -9.11
C ILE A 135 1.00 -7.41 -8.14
N ARG A 136 -0.05 -8.19 -7.85
CA ARG A 136 0.03 -9.34 -6.94
C ARG A 136 1.06 -10.36 -7.40
N PHE A 137 1.01 -10.71 -8.68
CA PHE A 137 1.93 -11.68 -9.29
C PHE A 137 3.38 -11.19 -9.28
N ILE A 138 3.62 -9.91 -9.59
CA ILE A 138 4.95 -9.32 -9.57
C ILE A 138 5.54 -9.34 -8.16
N ILE A 139 4.76 -8.98 -7.14
CA ILE A 139 5.22 -8.99 -5.75
C ILE A 139 5.57 -10.41 -5.30
N ASP A 140 4.69 -11.38 -5.59
CA ASP A 140 4.94 -12.78 -5.25
C ASP A 140 6.19 -13.34 -5.94
N ARG A 141 6.34 -13.09 -7.24
CA ARG A 141 7.50 -13.51 -8.01
C ARG A 141 8.79 -12.85 -7.50
N ALA A 142 8.77 -11.55 -7.26
CA ALA A 142 9.93 -10.84 -6.73
C ALA A 142 10.30 -11.37 -5.34
N PHE A 143 9.32 -11.73 -4.50
CA PHE A 143 9.58 -12.34 -3.22
C PHE A 143 10.30 -13.69 -3.39
N VAL A 144 9.75 -14.60 -4.20
CA VAL A 144 10.34 -15.93 -4.42
C VAL A 144 11.74 -15.83 -5.04
N ASN A 145 11.97 -14.89 -5.96
CA ASN A 145 13.28 -14.69 -6.60
C ASN A 145 14.38 -14.26 -5.62
N ASN A 146 14.04 -13.47 -4.60
CA ASN A 146 15.03 -12.84 -3.71
C ASN A 146 15.15 -13.53 -2.35
N PHE A 147 14.09 -14.19 -1.88
CA PHE A 147 14.05 -14.83 -0.56
C PHE A 147 13.87 -16.35 -0.62
N GLY A 148 13.65 -16.91 -1.82
CA GLY A 148 13.25 -18.30 -2.01
C GLY A 148 11.78 -18.54 -1.64
N ARG A 149 11.30 -19.76 -1.91
CA ARG A 149 9.90 -20.15 -1.65
C ARG A 149 9.51 -20.04 -0.17
N TYR A 150 10.45 -20.28 0.74
CA TYR A 150 10.19 -20.33 2.18
C TYR A 150 10.84 -19.20 2.98
N GLY A 151 11.33 -18.15 2.31
CA GLY A 151 11.98 -17.02 2.98
C GLY A 151 13.31 -17.39 3.63
N ASP A 152 14.09 -18.24 2.97
CA ASP A 152 15.36 -18.77 3.47
C ASP A 152 16.48 -17.70 3.46
N GLU A 153 16.39 -16.70 2.59
CA GLU A 153 17.43 -15.68 2.37
C GLU A 153 17.02 -14.30 2.92
N GLY A 154 17.04 -14.11 4.23
CA GLY A 154 16.58 -12.88 4.90
C GLY A 154 17.61 -11.73 5.02
N SER A 155 18.57 -11.58 4.10
CA SER A 155 19.63 -10.55 4.22
C SER A 155 19.17 -9.15 3.80
N GLU A 156 19.85 -8.10 4.29
CA GLU A 156 19.61 -6.72 3.84
C GLU A 156 19.81 -6.56 2.32
N ASP A 157 20.79 -7.28 1.75
CA ASP A 157 21.03 -7.33 0.30
C ASP A 157 19.85 -7.90 -0.48
N ALA A 158 19.19 -8.95 0.04
CA ALA A 158 18.00 -9.52 -0.57
C ALA A 158 16.82 -8.53 -0.56
N ILE A 159 16.66 -7.78 0.54
CA ILE A 159 15.64 -6.72 0.66
C ILE A 159 15.92 -5.58 -0.33
N ALA A 160 17.19 -5.17 -0.48
CA ALA A 160 17.57 -4.15 -1.45
C ALA A 160 17.26 -4.58 -2.89
N LYS A 161 17.63 -5.81 -3.27
CA LYS A 161 17.34 -6.37 -4.60
C LYS A 161 15.84 -6.52 -4.86
N PHE A 162 15.09 -7.00 -3.88
CA PHE A 162 13.63 -7.08 -3.95
C PHE A 162 13.01 -5.71 -4.24
N ASN A 163 13.40 -4.68 -3.50
CA ASN A 163 12.90 -3.32 -3.71
C ASN A 163 13.28 -2.75 -5.09
N GLN A 164 14.51 -2.98 -5.54
CA GLN A 164 14.97 -2.56 -6.86
C GLN A 164 14.21 -3.27 -7.99
N GLU A 165 13.93 -4.57 -7.82
CA GLU A 165 13.13 -5.34 -8.76
C GLU A 165 11.70 -4.79 -8.85
N LEU A 166 11.05 -4.49 -7.72
CA LEU A 166 9.73 -3.84 -7.71
C LEU A 166 9.72 -2.50 -8.44
N ASP A 167 10.72 -1.65 -8.21
CA ASP A 167 10.84 -0.36 -8.91
C ASP A 167 10.98 -0.54 -10.43
N SER A 168 11.72 -1.58 -10.85
CA SER A 168 11.88 -1.88 -12.28
C SER A 168 10.57 -2.29 -12.97
N TYR A 169 9.65 -2.93 -12.23
CA TYR A 169 8.32 -3.31 -12.70
C TYR A 169 7.29 -2.19 -12.57
N PHE A 170 7.52 -1.21 -11.68
CA PHE A 170 6.57 -0.15 -11.40
C PHE A 170 6.06 0.55 -12.67
N ASN A 171 7.00 1.03 -13.50
CA ASN A 171 6.68 1.71 -14.77
C ASN A 171 6.05 0.78 -15.82
N GLN A 172 6.19 -0.54 -15.68
CA GLN A 172 5.58 -1.51 -16.59
C GLN A 172 4.10 -1.73 -16.27
N VAL A 173 3.76 -1.70 -14.98
CA VAL A 173 2.42 -1.90 -14.46
C VAL A 173 1.59 -0.61 -14.48
N TRP A 174 2.22 0.53 -14.20
CA TRP A 174 1.58 1.85 -14.21
C TRP A 174 1.76 2.54 -15.57
N LYS A 175 1.19 1.93 -16.62
CA LYS A 175 1.20 2.46 -18.00
C LYS A 175 -0.03 3.26 -18.35
#